data_AF-A0A7S3HZM1-F1
#
_entry.id   AF-A0A7S3HZM1-F1
#
_cell.length_a   1.000
_cell.length_b   1.000
_cell.length_c   1.000
_cell.angle_alpha   90.00
_cell.angle_beta   90.00
_cell.angle_gamma   90.00
#
_symmetry.space_group_name_H-M   'P 1'
#
loop_
_entity.id
_entity.type
_entity.pdbx_description
1 polymer ?
#
loop_
_entity_poly.entity_id
_entity_poly.type
_entity_poly.pdbx_seq_one_letter_code
_entity_poly.pdbx_strand_id
1 'polypeptide(L)'
;MFTIETNDKRIRKALVSTYLQVQAKMEKQTGFDCSLSGSTLVGMYQSGNTMYFANAGDSRGIVIGESSPALSAEYQHERGGDGFSDVQIVILSQTRDHKPDLQDEAYRIINQ
;
A
#
# COMPACT_ATOMS: atom_id res chain seq x y z
N MET A 1 -0.73 18.62 2.54
CA MET A 1 -1.78 17.70 2.06
C MET A 1 -1.18 16.90 0.92
N PHE A 2 -1.08 15.58 1.08
CA PHE A 2 -0.55 14.69 0.04
C PHE A 2 -1.68 14.28 -0.91
N THR A 3 -1.41 14.26 -2.21
CA THR A 3 -2.35 13.72 -3.20
C THR A 3 -2.01 12.26 -3.41
N ILE A 4 -2.96 11.36 -3.18
CA ILE A 4 -2.78 9.94 -3.52
C ILE A 4 -3.28 9.77 -4.96
N GLU A 5 -2.37 9.75 -5.93
CA GLU A 5 -2.72 9.47 -7.32
C GLU A 5 -2.43 8.01 -7.67
N THR A 6 -3.48 7.27 -7.97
CA THR A 6 -3.43 5.83 -8.24
C THR A 6 -3.22 5.47 -9.71
N ASN A 7 -3.19 6.45 -10.63
CA ASN A 7 -3.37 6.20 -12.07
C ASN A 7 -2.27 6.72 -13.02
N ASP A 8 -1.10 7.18 -12.55
CA ASP A 8 0.02 7.43 -13.48
C ASP A 8 0.52 6.09 -14.06
N LYS A 9 0.12 5.80 -15.30
CA LYS A 9 0.45 4.57 -16.03
C LYS A 9 1.97 4.35 -16.15
N ARG A 10 2.78 5.42 -16.21
CA ARG A 10 4.24 5.33 -16.33
C ARG A 10 4.84 4.86 -15.02
N ILE A 11 4.43 5.47 -13.90
CA ILE A 11 4.89 5.06 -12.57
C ILE A 11 4.45 3.64 -12.26
N ARG A 12 3.18 3.29 -12.54
CA ARG A 12 2.70 1.92 -12.41
C ARG A 12 3.55 0.93 -13.21
N LYS A 13 3.84 1.23 -14.48
CA LYS A 13 4.67 0.37 -15.33
C LYS A 13 6.10 0.25 -14.79
N ALA A 14 6.68 1.35 -14.30
CA ALA A 14 8.01 1.35 -13.71
C ALA A 14 8.06 0.45 -12.46
N LEU A 15 7.14 0.63 -11.50
CA LEU A 15 7.08 -0.16 -10.27
C LEU A 15 6.92 -1.66 -10.56
N VAL A 16 5.98 -2.03 -11.43
CA VAL A 16 5.77 -3.44 -11.84
C VAL A 16 7.02 -4.00 -12.53
N SER A 17 7.60 -3.25 -13.48
CA SER A 17 8.79 -3.71 -14.20
C SER A 17 9.99 -3.90 -13.27
N THR A 18 10.20 -3.00 -12.32
CA THR A 18 11.26 -3.12 -11.32
C THR A 18 11.09 -4.39 -10.49
N TYR A 19 9.87 -4.72 -10.06
CA TYR A 19 9.64 -5.93 -9.26
C TYR A 19 9.97 -7.20 -10.04
N LEU A 20 9.51 -7.28 -11.29
CA LEU A 20 9.82 -8.42 -12.16
C LEU A 20 11.33 -8.54 -12.44
N GLN A 21 12.02 -7.41 -12.63
CA GLN A 21 13.47 -7.41 -12.83
C GLN A 21 14.23 -7.85 -11.58
N VAL A 22 13.80 -7.45 -10.39
CA VAL A 22 14.41 -7.89 -9.12
C VAL A 22 14.22 -9.40 -8.94
N GLN A 23 13.00 -9.90 -9.13
CA GLN A 23 12.71 -11.34 -9.08
C GLN A 23 13.62 -12.13 -10.05
N ALA A 24 13.65 -11.72 -11.32
CA ALA A 24 14.45 -12.40 -12.34
C ALA A 24 15.96 -12.34 -12.05
N LYS A 25 16.45 -11.30 -11.36
CA LYS A 25 17.83 -11.22 -10.89
C LYS A 25 18.09 -12.18 -9.73
N MET A 26 17.20 -12.21 -8.73
CA MET A 26 17.31 -13.10 -7.58
C MET A 26 17.34 -14.57 -8.03
N GLU A 27 16.49 -14.96 -8.98
CA GLU A 27 16.46 -16.33 -9.53
C GLU A 27 17.76 -16.74 -10.27
N LYS A 28 18.51 -15.76 -10.80
CA LYS A 28 19.70 -16.01 -11.63
C LYS A 28 21.02 -15.73 -10.91
N GLN A 29 20.98 -15.13 -9.72
CA GLN A 29 22.17 -14.66 -9.04
C GLN A 29 22.89 -15.81 -8.32
N THR A 30 24.06 -16.17 -8.83
CA THR A 30 24.94 -17.14 -8.18
C THR A 30 25.43 -16.58 -6.84
N GLY A 31 25.19 -17.29 -5.73
CA GLY A 31 25.60 -16.89 -4.38
C GLY A 31 24.50 -16.27 -3.51
N PHE A 32 23.28 -16.15 -4.02
CA PHE A 32 22.10 -15.80 -3.24
C PHE A 32 20.99 -16.83 -3.52
N ASP A 33 20.97 -17.92 -2.76
CA ASP A 33 19.96 -18.97 -2.91
C ASP A 33 18.67 -18.60 -2.15
N CYS A 34 17.63 -18.28 -2.92
CA CYS A 34 16.28 -18.05 -2.43
C CYS A 34 15.28 -19.05 -3.02
N SER A 35 15.72 -20.23 -3.46
CA SER A 35 14.86 -21.23 -4.11
C SER A 35 13.77 -21.78 -3.20
N LEU A 36 14.03 -21.83 -1.88
CA LEU A 36 13.10 -22.32 -0.85
C LEU A 36 12.64 -21.21 0.10
N SER A 37 12.92 -19.94 -0.22
CA SER A 37 12.48 -18.80 0.56
C SER A 37 11.66 -17.84 -0.31
N GLY A 38 10.65 -17.23 0.30
CA GLY A 38 9.84 -16.21 -0.32
C GLY A 38 9.88 -14.94 0.52
N SER A 39 9.60 -13.80 -0.11
CA SER A 39 9.43 -12.53 0.59
C SER A 39 8.18 -11.83 0.08
N THR A 40 7.50 -11.13 0.98
CA THR A 40 6.44 -10.19 0.63
C THR A 40 7.07 -8.81 0.50
N LEU A 41 6.42 -7.90 -0.22
CA LEU A 41 6.97 -6.58 -0.43
C LEU A 41 5.86 -5.54 -0.52
N VAL A 42 6.02 -4.47 0.27
CA VAL A 42 5.32 -3.21 0.07
C VAL A 42 6.36 -2.12 -0.19
N GLY A 43 6.28 -1.49 -1.36
CA GLY A 43 7.16 -0.40 -1.76
C GLY A 43 6.39 0.92 -1.80
N MET A 44 7.03 1.99 -1.33
CA MET A 44 6.53 3.36 -1.44
C MET A 44 7.50 4.19 -2.28
N TYR A 45 6.97 4.87 -3.30
CA TYR A 45 7.69 5.88 -4.07
C TYR A 45 7.02 7.23 -3.89
N GLN A 46 7.79 8.25 -3.50
CA GLN A 46 7.28 9.61 -3.33
C GLN A 46 7.83 10.51 -4.44
N SER A 47 6.95 11.25 -5.10
CA SER A 47 7.30 12.29 -6.06
C SER A 47 6.56 13.59 -5.70
N GLY A 48 7.30 14.55 -5.16
CA GLY A 48 6.72 15.77 -4.60
C GLY A 48 5.74 15.47 -3.47
N ASN A 49 4.48 15.89 -3.63
CA ASN A 49 3.41 15.66 -2.67
C ASN A 49 2.57 14.41 -2.99
N THR A 50 3.00 13.59 -3.94
CA THR A 50 2.29 12.37 -4.33
C THR A 50 3.04 11.14 -3.85
N MET A 51 2.31 10.22 -3.21
CA MET A 51 2.82 8.91 -2.80
C MET A 51 2.21 7.81 -3.65
N TYR A 52 3.05 6.91 -4.13
CA TYR A 52 2.68 5.72 -4.89
C TYR A 52 3.05 4.48 -4.09
N PHE A 53 2.12 3.54 -3.99
CA PHE A 53 2.33 2.27 -3.30
C PHE A 53 2.26 1.11 -4.29
N ALA A 54 3.12 0.12 -4.12
CA ALA A 54 3.07 -1.14 -4.86
C ALA A 54 3.25 -2.31 -3.89
N ASN A 55 2.25 -3.20 -3.85
CA ASN A 55 2.20 -4.33 -2.93
C ASN A 55 2.30 -5.67 -3.65
N ALA A 56 3.02 -6.61 -3.06
CA ALA A 56 3.16 -7.99 -3.48
C ALA A 56 3.15 -8.90 -2.24
N GLY A 57 2.00 -9.51 -1.96
CA GLY A 57 1.80 -10.36 -0.78
C GLY A 57 0.87 -9.70 0.22
N ASP A 58 1.09 -9.95 1.50
CA ASP A 58 0.19 -9.57 2.58
C ASP A 58 0.74 -8.50 3.53
N SER A 59 1.83 -7.83 3.15
CA SER A 59 2.24 -6.56 3.76
C SER A 59 1.23 -5.46 3.43
N ARG A 60 1.22 -4.36 4.20
CA ARG A 60 0.25 -3.27 4.03
C ARG A 60 0.86 -1.88 4.13
N GLY A 61 0.52 -1.02 3.17
CA GLY A 61 0.80 0.42 3.21
C GLY A 61 -0.36 1.17 3.86
N ILE A 62 -0.07 1.90 4.93
CA ILE A 62 -1.05 2.70 5.67
C ILE A 62 -0.57 4.16 5.70
N VAL A 63 -1.46 5.08 5.36
CA VAL A 63 -1.23 6.51 5.54
C VAL A 63 -2.03 6.99 6.73
N ILE A 64 -1.35 7.71 7.64
CA ILE A 64 -1.94 8.31 8.83
C ILE A 64 -1.87 9.82 8.64
N GLY A 65 -2.99 10.50 8.84
CA GLY A 65 -3.09 11.95 8.78
C GLY A 65 -3.96 12.51 9.89
N GLU A 66 -3.83 13.79 10.12
CA GLU A 66 -4.68 14.55 11.03
C GLU A 66 -5.78 15.26 10.23
N SER A 67 -7.02 15.13 10.68
CA SER A 67 -8.18 15.89 10.22
C SER A 67 -8.51 16.93 11.27
N SER A 68 -8.53 18.20 10.86
CA SER A 68 -8.97 19.29 11.72
C SER A 68 -10.51 19.31 11.78
N PRO A 69 -11.11 19.50 12.97
CA PRO A 69 -12.56 19.45 13.16
C PRO A 69 -13.35 20.56 12.41
N ALA A 70 -12.67 21.48 11.72
CA ALA A 70 -13.32 22.43 10.82
C ALA A 70 -13.95 21.76 9.57
N LEU A 71 -13.64 20.49 9.29
CA LEU A 71 -14.18 19.70 8.18
C LEU A 71 -15.10 18.54 8.63
N SER A 72 -15.29 18.32 9.93
CA SER A 72 -15.95 17.12 10.48
C SER A 72 -17.45 17.28 10.80
N ALA A 73 -18.12 18.30 10.25
CA ALA A 73 -19.54 18.57 10.53
C ALA A 73 -20.52 17.46 10.04
N GLU A 74 -20.03 16.45 9.31
CA GLU A 74 -20.86 15.35 8.78
C GLU A 74 -20.67 13.99 9.48
N TYR A 75 -19.74 13.84 10.43
CA TYR A 75 -19.51 12.55 11.12
C TYR A 75 -19.74 12.68 12.63
N GLN A 76 -20.89 12.19 13.10
CA GLN A 76 -21.19 12.05 14.53
C GLN A 76 -20.34 10.93 15.13
N HIS A 77 -19.44 11.25 16.06
CA HIS A 77 -18.80 10.26 16.93
C HIS A 77 -18.76 10.73 18.38
N GLU A 78 -18.93 9.76 19.28
CA GLU A 78 -19.00 9.90 20.74
C GLU A 78 -17.69 10.46 21.31
N ARG A 79 -17.81 11.54 22.10
CA ARG A 79 -16.69 12.26 22.71
C ARG A 79 -16.07 11.43 23.85
N GLY A 80 -14.88 10.88 23.62
CA GLY A 80 -13.96 10.50 24.69
C GLY A 80 -13.18 11.75 25.12
N GLY A 81 -13.39 12.21 26.35
CA GLY A 81 -12.89 13.50 26.82
C GLY A 81 -11.48 13.43 27.42
N ASP A 82 -10.57 14.23 26.87
CA ASP A 82 -9.29 14.60 27.48
C ASP A 82 -8.70 15.88 26.87
N GLY A 83 -9.50 16.95 26.70
CA GLY A 83 -9.06 18.35 26.74
C GLY A 83 -8.00 18.84 25.71
N PHE A 84 -7.45 17.99 24.87
CA PHE A 84 -6.70 18.36 23.68
C PHE A 84 -7.73 18.62 22.56
N SER A 85 -7.54 19.69 21.79
CA SER A 85 -8.31 19.94 20.57
C SER A 85 -8.50 18.63 19.80
N ASP A 86 -9.76 18.23 19.53
CA ASP A 86 -10.13 16.96 18.89
C ASP A 86 -9.39 16.79 17.55
N VAL A 87 -8.15 16.29 17.59
CA VAL A 87 -7.39 15.93 16.39
C VAL A 87 -7.95 14.61 15.92
N GLN A 88 -8.76 14.64 14.87
CA GLN A 88 -9.30 13.42 14.29
C GLN A 88 -8.18 12.73 13.50
N ILE A 89 -7.71 11.57 13.98
CA ILE A 89 -6.72 10.77 13.24
C ILE A 89 -7.44 10.01 12.12
N VAL A 90 -7.02 10.21 10.89
CA VAL A 90 -7.52 9.50 9.71
C VAL A 90 -6.50 8.45 9.28
N ILE A 91 -6.92 7.20 9.19
CA ILE A 91 -6.08 6.05 8.80
C ILE A 91 -6.63 5.50 7.48
N LEU A 92 -5.83 5.55 6.42
CA LEU A 92 -6.23 5.09 5.08
C LEU A 92 -5.31 3.98 4.60
N SER A 93 -5.88 2.80 4.36
CA SER A 93 -5.17 1.71 3.69
C SER A 93 -4.93 2.06 2.23
N GLN A 94 -3.66 2.09 1.82
CA GLN A 94 -3.22 2.44 0.46
C GLN A 94 -2.95 1.22 -0.41
N THR A 95 -2.87 0.05 0.22
CA THR A 95 -2.73 -1.24 -0.44
C THR A 95 -3.78 -2.20 0.09
N ARG A 96 -4.04 -3.26 -0.67
CA ARG A 96 -4.80 -4.42 -0.22
C ARG A 96 -3.85 -5.60 -0.05
N ASP A 97 -4.15 -6.47 0.89
CA ASP A 97 -3.41 -7.73 1.04
C ASP A 97 -3.76 -8.67 -0.12
N HIS A 98 -2.81 -9.48 -0.56
CA HIS A 98 -3.02 -10.53 -1.56
C HIS A 98 -3.14 -11.87 -0.85
N LYS A 99 -4.32 -12.15 -0.29
CA LYS A 99 -4.63 -13.41 0.37
C LYS A 99 -5.44 -14.33 -0.55
N PRO A 100 -5.22 -15.66 -0.55
CA PRO A 100 -5.88 -16.58 -1.48
C PRO A 100 -7.38 -16.77 -1.22
N ASP A 101 -7.88 -16.39 -0.05
CA ASP A 101 -9.30 -16.41 0.31
C ASP A 101 -10.07 -15.18 -0.19
N LEU A 102 -9.38 -14.14 -0.69
CA LEU A 102 -10.03 -13.02 -1.36
C LEU A 102 -10.55 -13.47 -2.73
N GLN A 103 -11.81 -13.14 -3.03
CA GLN A 103 -12.50 -13.63 -4.23
C GLN A 103 -11.73 -13.35 -5.53
N ASP A 104 -11.16 -12.16 -5.66
CA ASP A 104 -10.45 -11.76 -6.88
C ASP A 104 -9.07 -12.42 -6.98
N GLU A 105 -8.35 -12.60 -5.87
CA GLU A 105 -7.10 -13.38 -5.83
C GLU A 105 -7.34 -14.86 -6.08
N ALA A 106 -8.38 -15.44 -5.48
CA ALA A 106 -8.80 -16.82 -5.73
C ALA A 106 -9.09 -17.02 -7.22
N TYR A 107 -9.89 -16.12 -7.81
CA TYR A 107 -10.20 -16.14 -9.23
C TYR A 107 -8.92 -15.99 -10.08
N ARG A 108 -8.03 -15.05 -9.74
CA ARG A 108 -6.75 -14.86 -10.43
C ARG A 108 -5.90 -16.12 -10.40
N ILE A 109 -5.80 -16.81 -9.26
CA ILE A 109 -4.99 -18.03 -9.10
C ILE A 109 -5.54 -19.18 -9.94
N ILE A 110 -6.87 -19.35 -9.96
CA ILE A 110 -7.52 -20.45 -10.69
C ILE A 110 -7.45 -20.25 -12.22
N ASN A 111 -7.43 -19.00 -12.69
CA ASN A 111 -7.53 -18.66 -14.11
C ASN A 111 -6.22 -18.10 -14.72
N GLN A 112 -5.04 -18.48 -14.19
CA GLN A 112 -3.74 -18.08 -14.80
C GLN A 112 -3.41 -18.85 -16.07
#